data_AF-A0A6M0G0I7-F1
#
_entry.id   AF-A0A6M0G0I7-F1
#
_cell.length_a   1.000
_cell.length_b   1.000
_cell.length_c   1.000
_cell.angle_alpha   90.00
_cell.angle_beta   90.00
_cell.angle_gamma   90.00
#
_symmetry.space_group_name_H-M   'P 1'
#
loop_
_entity.id
_entity.type
_entity.pdbx_description
1 polymer ?
#
loop_
_entity_poly.entity_id
_entity_poly.type
_entity_poly.pdbx_seq_one_letter_code
_entity_poly.pdbx_strand_id
1 'polypeptide(L)'
;MSASPQILLCQISLKKEKLMPKRLKLRSLLLFFFAGIVLPVALFVGCRSNDLSTNSNLSIDSNSSSNSDIAMATEIAQGIAKACPMTELDDEKAQQECAQKLADFDLLRKAMSEEILWGQQKDPDHYNLKEHETTIFNPLVWRRTYLSTFMINDEPKVEEQEGFTIIHLPVVFRKELDMGAFPYPFWHSPKKWDAYQQATEVMLVMKEGTIKGALRSYQMDQERPLVEREWDGQWMWTEEDGQQEPRVTLYTNIFSEGNPHVKTLDAAYRAFEVEMRPYACMVCHSPDNSNEMKELLLLNYPNQALALRHENVTQIEDKLMPPPAGIADDDERQKLIELAKAFAEAGDEALAYEGEQVTAGTSTNTPGA
;
A
#
# COMPACT_ATOMS: atom_id res chain seq x y z
N MET A 1 71.70 36.87 -12.95
CA MET A 1 72.33 35.56 -12.68
C MET A 1 71.36 34.74 -11.84
N SER A 2 71.02 33.54 -12.32
CA SER A 2 70.28 32.43 -11.66
C SER A 2 68.84 32.73 -11.20
N ALA A 3 67.74 32.25 -11.76
CA ALA A 3 67.37 31.01 -12.46
C ALA A 3 67.53 29.70 -11.64
N SER A 4 66.39 29.12 -11.25
CA SER A 4 66.06 27.67 -11.13
C SER A 4 64.87 27.44 -10.16
N PRO A 5 64.12 26.32 -10.25
CA PRO A 5 63.65 25.64 -11.46
C PRO A 5 62.16 25.18 -11.37
N GLN A 6 61.55 25.00 -12.55
CA GLN A 6 60.34 24.20 -12.74
C GLN A 6 60.66 22.71 -12.59
N ILE A 7 59.77 21.94 -11.96
CA ILE A 7 59.73 20.47 -12.06
C ILE A 7 58.35 20.05 -12.57
N LEU A 8 58.39 19.30 -13.66
CA LEU A 8 57.34 18.63 -14.40
C LEU A 8 57.30 17.14 -13.97
N LEU A 9 56.18 16.45 -14.27
CA LEU A 9 55.92 14.99 -14.24
C LEU A 9 55.36 14.48 -12.90
N CYS A 10 54.39 13.56 -12.83
CA CYS A 10 53.97 12.56 -13.80
C CYS A 10 52.50 12.18 -13.54
N GLN A 11 51.69 12.05 -14.59
CA GLN A 11 50.37 11.42 -14.53
C GLN A 11 50.53 9.91 -14.35
N ILE A 12 49.85 9.34 -13.37
CA ILE A 12 49.63 7.89 -13.29
C ILE A 12 48.12 7.64 -13.32
N SER A 13 47.69 7.12 -14.47
CA SER A 13 46.37 6.56 -14.72
C SER A 13 46.28 5.20 -14.04
N LEU A 14 45.36 5.05 -13.09
CA LEU A 14 45.00 3.76 -12.50
C LEU A 14 43.59 3.38 -12.94
N LYS A 15 43.53 2.61 -14.04
CA LYS A 15 42.37 1.77 -14.37
C LYS A 15 42.16 0.75 -13.25
N LYS A 16 41.03 0.84 -12.54
CA LYS A 16 40.52 -0.23 -11.70
C LYS A 16 39.43 -0.98 -12.47
N GLU A 17 39.82 -2.06 -13.14
CA GLU A 17 38.91 -3.13 -13.54
C GLU A 17 38.54 -3.93 -12.28
N LYS A 18 37.28 -3.86 -11.85
CA LYS A 18 36.73 -4.78 -10.86
C LYS A 18 36.11 -5.96 -11.60
N LEU A 19 36.81 -7.10 -11.58
CA LEU A 19 36.23 -8.41 -11.86
C LEU A 19 35.14 -8.72 -10.82
N MET A 20 33.90 -8.91 -11.26
CA MET A 20 32.86 -9.57 -10.46
C MET A 20 32.96 -11.09 -10.63
N PRO A 21 32.89 -11.88 -9.54
CA PRO A 21 32.86 -13.33 -9.62
C PRO A 21 31.45 -13.82 -9.98
N LYS A 22 31.35 -14.57 -11.09
CA LYS A 22 30.15 -15.33 -11.47
C LYS A 22 29.82 -16.36 -10.38
N ARG A 23 28.66 -16.23 -9.73
CA ARG A 23 28.13 -17.27 -8.82
C ARG A 23 27.49 -18.39 -9.65
N LEU A 24 28.04 -19.59 -9.52
CA LEU A 24 27.47 -20.85 -10.00
C LEU A 24 26.13 -21.13 -9.28
N LYS A 25 25.05 -21.33 -10.04
CA LYS A 25 23.79 -21.90 -9.54
C LYS A 25 23.93 -23.42 -9.47
N LEU A 26 23.97 -23.99 -8.27
CA LEU A 26 23.85 -25.43 -8.06
C LEU A 26 22.38 -25.76 -7.76
N ARG A 27 21.72 -26.45 -8.69
CA ARG A 27 20.40 -27.09 -8.49
C ARG A 27 20.64 -28.55 -8.07
N SER A 28 20.03 -28.99 -6.98
CA SER A 28 19.76 -30.40 -6.68
C SER A 28 18.66 -30.44 -5.61
N LEU A 29 17.40 -30.68 -5.95
CA LEU A 29 16.74 -31.98 -6.13
C LEU A 29 16.83 -32.86 -4.86
N LEU A 30 15.82 -32.79 -4.00
CA LEU A 30 15.50 -33.87 -3.07
C LEU A 30 13.98 -34.10 -3.04
N LEU A 31 13.59 -35.23 -3.64
CA LEU A 31 12.33 -35.93 -3.47
C LEU A 31 12.51 -36.92 -2.32
N PHE A 32 11.62 -36.95 -1.34
CA PHE A 32 11.30 -38.18 -0.60
C PHE A 32 9.84 -38.20 -0.13
N PHE A 33 9.17 -39.28 -0.52
CA PHE A 33 7.86 -39.77 -0.13
C PHE A 33 7.80 -40.13 1.37
N PHE A 34 6.61 -40.07 2.01
CA PHE A 34 5.86 -41.26 2.48
C PHE A 34 4.52 -40.91 3.19
N ALA A 35 3.46 -41.58 2.71
CA ALA A 35 2.29 -42.18 3.39
C ALA A 35 1.58 -41.49 4.58
N GLY A 36 0.33 -41.09 4.33
CA GLY A 36 -0.87 -41.90 4.65
C GLY A 36 -1.20 -42.22 6.11
N ILE A 37 -2.24 -41.56 6.65
CA ILE A 37 -3.17 -42.12 7.64
C ILE A 37 -4.60 -41.66 7.31
N VAL A 38 -5.53 -42.62 7.32
CA VAL A 38 -6.98 -42.51 7.08
C VAL A 38 -7.71 -42.89 8.38
N LEU A 39 -8.94 -42.38 8.54
CA LEU A 39 -10.05 -42.74 9.46
C LEU A 39 -10.18 -41.93 10.79
N PRO A 40 -11.39 -41.85 11.41
CA PRO A 40 -12.73 -41.63 10.84
C PRO A 40 -13.65 -40.69 11.67
N VAL A 41 -14.73 -40.25 11.03
CA VAL A 41 -16.13 -40.08 11.50
C VAL A 41 -16.39 -39.94 13.01
N ALA A 42 -17.01 -38.81 13.41
CA ALA A 42 -17.99 -38.77 14.48
C ALA A 42 -19.15 -37.82 14.10
N LEU A 43 -20.31 -38.44 13.88
CA LEU A 43 -21.63 -37.80 13.77
C LEU A 43 -22.06 -37.29 15.15
N PHE A 44 -22.46 -36.03 15.26
CA PHE A 44 -23.32 -35.57 16.35
C PHE A 44 -24.64 -35.06 15.78
N VAL A 45 -25.66 -35.89 16.00
CA VAL A 45 -27.08 -35.56 15.85
C VAL A 45 -27.53 -34.92 17.16
N GLY A 46 -28.05 -33.69 17.09
CA GLY A 46 -28.67 -33.00 18.21
C GLY A 46 -29.92 -32.25 17.75
N CYS A 47 -31.08 -32.91 17.91
CA CYS A 47 -32.41 -32.30 17.77
C CYS A 47 -32.81 -31.53 19.04
N ARG A 48 -33.34 -30.31 18.87
CA ARG A 48 -34.46 -29.72 19.65
C ARG A 48 -34.83 -28.37 19.01
N SER A 49 -35.94 -28.28 18.29
CA SER A 49 -37.33 -27.99 18.75
C SER A 49 -37.59 -26.51 19.06
N ASN A 50 -38.32 -25.89 18.12
CA ASN A 50 -39.36 -24.85 18.22
C ASN A 50 -39.24 -23.76 19.30
N ASP A 51 -39.30 -22.50 18.84
CA ASP A 51 -40.42 -21.66 19.27
C ASP A 51 -40.83 -20.62 18.21
N LEU A 52 -42.14 -20.38 18.23
CA LEU A 52 -42.97 -19.59 17.34
C LEU A 52 -42.97 -18.09 17.73
N SER A 53 -43.37 -17.27 16.75
CA SER A 53 -43.95 -15.92 16.89
C SER A 53 -42.90 -14.80 17.05
N THR A 54 -42.98 -13.64 16.38
CA THR A 54 -44.14 -12.87 15.92
C THR A 54 -43.75 -12.00 14.72
N ASN A 55 -44.69 -11.85 13.78
CA ASN A 55 -44.67 -10.87 12.70
C ASN A 55 -44.49 -9.43 13.21
N SER A 56 -43.56 -8.71 12.61
CA SER A 56 -43.68 -7.28 12.38
C SER A 56 -43.12 -6.96 11.00
N ASN A 57 -44.03 -6.78 10.04
CA ASN A 57 -43.75 -6.18 8.74
C ASN A 57 -43.24 -4.74 8.98
N LEU A 58 -41.92 -4.56 9.01
CA LEU A 58 -41.29 -3.34 8.57
C LEU A 58 -40.77 -3.61 7.16
N SER A 59 -41.47 -3.09 6.16
CA SER A 59 -40.92 -2.88 4.83
C SER A 59 -39.81 -1.83 4.95
N ILE A 60 -38.59 -2.28 5.21
CA ILE A 60 -37.39 -1.50 4.96
C ILE A 60 -37.23 -1.50 3.45
N ASP A 61 -37.36 -0.34 2.82
CA ASP A 61 -37.05 -0.11 1.42
C ASP A 61 -35.54 -0.33 1.19
N SER A 62 -35.13 -1.59 1.10
CA SER A 62 -33.77 -2.01 0.71
C SER A 62 -33.42 -1.63 -0.73
N ASN A 63 -34.39 -1.13 -1.50
CA ASN A 63 -34.23 -0.74 -2.90
C ASN A 63 -33.79 0.72 -3.10
N SER A 64 -33.77 1.53 -2.04
CA SER A 64 -33.36 2.94 -2.09
C SER A 64 -31.84 3.11 -1.96
N SER A 65 -31.15 2.20 -1.27
CA SER A 65 -29.71 2.30 -1.01
C SER A 65 -28.88 1.87 -2.21
N SER A 66 -29.24 0.74 -2.86
CA SER A 66 -28.50 0.15 -3.99
C SER A 66 -28.42 1.09 -5.20
N ASN A 67 -29.55 1.68 -5.58
CA ASN A 67 -29.61 2.59 -6.74
C ASN A 67 -28.80 3.88 -6.54
N SER A 68 -28.67 4.36 -5.30
CA SER A 68 -27.85 5.53 -4.97
C SER A 68 -26.36 5.21 -5.07
N ASP A 69 -25.95 4.04 -4.57
CA ASP A 69 -24.55 3.61 -4.59
C ASP A 69 -24.07 3.37 -6.03
N ILE A 70 -24.88 2.75 -6.89
CA ILE A 70 -24.53 2.57 -8.31
C ILE A 70 -24.30 3.91 -9.02
N ALA A 71 -25.17 4.91 -8.79
CA ALA A 71 -25.02 6.23 -9.41
C ALA A 71 -23.75 6.94 -8.95
N MET A 72 -23.49 6.95 -7.64
CA MET A 72 -22.26 7.52 -7.06
C MET A 72 -21.01 6.80 -7.58
N ALA A 73 -21.02 5.47 -7.56
CA ALA A 73 -19.94 4.63 -8.06
C ALA A 73 -19.66 4.89 -9.55
N THR A 74 -20.69 5.09 -10.35
CA THR A 74 -20.55 5.45 -11.77
C THR A 74 -19.85 6.79 -11.96
N GLU A 75 -20.25 7.81 -11.19
CA GLU A 75 -19.62 9.14 -11.25
C GLU A 75 -18.15 9.09 -10.79
N ILE A 76 -17.85 8.31 -9.74
CA ILE A 76 -16.48 8.06 -9.30
C ILE A 76 -15.66 7.38 -10.39
N ALA A 77 -16.19 6.34 -11.03
CA ALA A 77 -15.52 5.61 -12.08
C ALA A 77 -15.12 6.53 -13.25
N GLN A 78 -16.08 7.34 -13.71
CA GLN A 78 -15.87 8.33 -14.78
C GLN A 78 -14.87 9.42 -14.37
N GLY A 79 -14.93 9.89 -13.13
CA GLY A 79 -13.99 10.86 -12.59
C GLY A 79 -12.55 10.33 -12.56
N ILE A 80 -12.36 9.07 -12.16
CA ILE A 80 -11.05 8.39 -12.19
C ILE A 80 -10.54 8.23 -13.62
N ALA A 81 -11.39 7.78 -14.55
CA ALA A 81 -11.04 7.65 -15.96
C ALA A 81 -10.58 8.98 -16.57
N LYS A 82 -11.26 10.08 -16.23
CA LYS A 82 -10.88 11.43 -16.64
C LYS A 82 -9.59 11.92 -15.98
N ALA A 83 -9.32 11.53 -14.74
CA ALA A 83 -8.11 11.90 -14.01
C ALA A 83 -6.88 11.24 -14.61
N CYS A 84 -6.98 9.98 -15.02
CA CYS A 84 -5.86 9.11 -15.39
C CYS A 84 -6.04 8.48 -16.78
N PRO A 85 -6.11 9.29 -17.85
CA PRO A 85 -6.27 8.78 -19.21
C PRO A 85 -5.00 8.04 -19.70
N MET A 86 -5.15 7.29 -20.79
CA MET A 86 -4.02 6.69 -21.50
C MET A 86 -3.03 7.75 -22.01
N THR A 87 -1.76 7.54 -21.72
CA THR A 87 -0.61 8.30 -22.22
C THR A 87 0.55 7.33 -22.50
N GLU A 88 1.74 7.86 -22.79
CA GLU A 88 2.96 7.04 -22.84
C GLU A 88 3.26 6.40 -21.47
N LEU A 89 3.92 5.23 -21.50
CA LEU A 89 4.15 4.37 -20.32
C LEU A 89 5.21 4.91 -19.36
N ASP A 90 6.07 5.81 -19.83
CA ASP A 90 7.15 6.48 -19.12
C ASP A 90 6.84 7.95 -18.79
N ASP A 91 5.64 8.44 -19.13
CA ASP A 91 5.26 9.84 -18.91
C ASP A 91 5.00 10.13 -17.42
N GLU A 92 6.07 10.52 -16.71
CA GLU A 92 6.01 10.91 -15.30
C GLU A 92 5.14 12.13 -15.06
N LYS A 93 5.10 13.07 -16.01
CA LYS A 93 4.28 14.28 -15.85
C LYS A 93 2.80 13.90 -15.87
N ALA A 94 2.40 13.03 -16.79
CA ALA A 94 1.03 12.50 -16.82
C ALA A 94 0.69 11.72 -15.54
N GLN A 95 1.63 10.95 -14.98
CA GLN A 95 1.44 10.26 -13.70
C GLN A 95 1.21 11.25 -12.55
N GLN A 96 2.01 12.32 -12.47
CA GLN A 96 1.88 13.35 -11.44
C GLN A 96 0.57 14.14 -11.59
N GLU A 97 0.17 14.48 -12.82
CA GLU A 97 -1.11 15.14 -13.09
C GLU A 97 -2.30 14.24 -12.71
N CYS A 98 -2.22 12.94 -12.99
CA CYS A 98 -3.20 11.95 -12.56
C CYS A 98 -3.26 11.87 -11.02
N ALA A 99 -2.11 11.77 -10.34
CA ALA A 99 -2.04 11.76 -8.87
C ALA A 99 -2.68 13.02 -8.26
N GLN A 100 -2.41 14.21 -8.83
CA GLN A 100 -3.00 15.45 -8.37
C GLN A 100 -4.52 15.48 -8.58
N LYS A 101 -5.01 15.13 -9.79
CA LYS A 101 -6.44 15.08 -10.08
C LYS A 101 -7.19 14.08 -9.19
N LEU A 102 -6.57 12.95 -8.86
CA LEU A 102 -7.14 11.97 -7.92
C LEU A 102 -7.18 12.49 -6.48
N ALA A 103 -6.19 13.28 -6.06
CA ALA A 103 -6.19 13.91 -4.74
C ALA A 103 -7.27 15.00 -4.63
N ASP A 104 -7.45 15.79 -5.69
CA ASP A 104 -8.44 16.87 -5.77
C ASP A 104 -9.86 16.38 -6.08
N PHE A 105 -10.04 15.08 -6.35
CA PHE A 105 -11.34 14.54 -6.69
C PHE A 105 -12.22 14.34 -5.44
N ASP A 106 -12.93 15.41 -5.07
CA ASP A 106 -13.78 15.51 -3.90
C ASP A 106 -14.72 14.32 -3.66
N LEU A 107 -15.39 13.83 -4.72
CA LEU A 107 -16.35 12.73 -4.58
C LEU A 107 -15.64 11.43 -4.20
N LEU A 108 -14.54 11.10 -4.87
CA LEU A 108 -13.71 9.94 -4.54
C LEU A 108 -13.14 10.08 -3.12
N ARG A 109 -12.59 11.24 -2.76
CA ARG A 109 -12.04 11.49 -1.42
C ARG A 109 -13.08 11.25 -0.33
N LYS A 110 -14.30 11.79 -0.49
CA LYS A 110 -15.40 11.64 0.49
C LYS A 110 -15.95 10.22 0.56
N ALA A 111 -15.92 9.49 -0.55
CA ALA A 111 -16.40 8.11 -0.60
C ALA A 111 -15.41 7.10 -0.01
N MET A 112 -14.13 7.43 0.16
CA MET A 112 -13.18 6.48 0.75
C MET A 112 -13.31 6.40 2.27
N SER A 113 -13.15 5.18 2.83
CA SER A 113 -12.97 5.01 4.27
C SER A 113 -11.65 5.62 4.75
N GLU A 114 -11.50 5.77 6.06
CA GLU A 114 -10.27 6.28 6.70
C GLU A 114 -9.01 5.52 6.30
N GLU A 115 -9.15 4.22 6.06
CA GLU A 115 -8.11 3.34 5.55
C GLU A 115 -8.61 2.64 4.30
N ILE A 116 -7.69 2.28 3.41
CA ILE A 116 -8.00 1.50 2.22
C ILE A 116 -7.19 0.21 2.20
N LEU A 117 -7.88 -0.91 2.01
CA LEU A 117 -7.26 -2.21 1.79
C LEU A 117 -6.87 -2.34 0.32
N TRP A 118 -5.59 -2.57 0.04
CA TRP A 118 -5.07 -2.73 -1.33
C TRP A 118 -4.49 -4.12 -1.55
N GLY A 119 -4.97 -4.84 -2.56
CA GLY A 119 -4.49 -6.20 -2.81
C GLY A 119 -4.66 -6.67 -4.26
N GLN A 120 -4.73 -7.98 -4.40
CA GLN A 120 -5.04 -8.68 -5.65
C GLN A 120 -6.06 -9.75 -5.34
N GLN A 121 -7.03 -9.95 -6.22
CA GLN A 121 -7.97 -11.06 -6.11
C GLN A 121 -7.23 -12.41 -6.15
N LYS A 122 -7.60 -13.31 -5.24
CA LYS A 122 -7.15 -14.70 -5.23
C LYS A 122 -7.90 -15.58 -6.23
N ASP A 123 -9.13 -15.19 -6.53
CA ASP A 123 -10.07 -15.91 -7.37
C ASP A 123 -11.02 -14.89 -8.03
N PRO A 124 -11.52 -15.21 -9.24
CA PRO A 124 -12.40 -14.30 -9.96
C PRO A 124 -13.70 -14.07 -9.20
N ASP A 125 -14.29 -12.89 -9.37
CA ASP A 125 -15.64 -12.57 -8.92
C ASP A 125 -15.82 -12.60 -7.38
N HIS A 126 -14.72 -12.60 -6.61
CA HIS A 126 -14.72 -12.62 -5.15
C HIS A 126 -14.15 -11.34 -4.56
N TYR A 127 -14.99 -10.55 -3.89
CA TYR A 127 -14.68 -9.16 -3.52
C TYR A 127 -14.51 -8.92 -2.02
N ASN A 128 -14.72 -9.94 -1.19
CA ASN A 128 -14.54 -9.80 0.24
C ASN A 128 -13.08 -9.52 0.59
N LEU A 129 -12.75 -8.26 0.87
CA LEU A 129 -11.38 -7.79 1.16
C LEU A 129 -10.72 -8.58 2.29
N LYS A 130 -11.50 -9.06 3.27
CA LYS A 130 -11.01 -9.86 4.40
C LYS A 130 -10.53 -11.25 3.99
N GLU A 131 -10.70 -11.68 2.75
CA GLU A 131 -10.24 -13.01 2.29
C GLU A 131 -8.95 -12.93 1.48
N HIS A 132 -8.54 -11.70 1.12
CA HIS A 132 -7.35 -11.42 0.34
C HIS A 132 -6.15 -11.08 1.24
N GLU A 133 -4.95 -11.14 0.65
CA GLU A 133 -3.77 -10.52 1.26
C GLU A 133 -3.76 -9.06 0.81
N THR A 134 -3.80 -8.15 1.78
CA THR A 134 -3.92 -6.72 1.52
C THR A 134 -2.87 -5.93 2.27
N THR A 135 -2.52 -4.77 1.74
CA THR A 135 -1.79 -3.74 2.46
C THR A 135 -2.74 -2.61 2.80
N ILE A 136 -2.67 -2.10 4.03
CA ILE A 136 -3.49 -1.00 4.50
C ILE A 136 -2.77 0.31 4.17
N PHE A 137 -3.49 1.26 3.58
CA PHE A 137 -2.98 2.60 3.29
C PHE A 137 -3.92 3.69 3.77
N ASN A 138 -3.34 4.87 4.00
CA ASN A 138 -4.12 6.09 4.02
C ASN A 138 -4.65 6.37 2.58
N PRO A 139 -5.91 6.82 2.42
CA PRO A 139 -6.54 7.06 1.12
C PRO A 139 -5.77 8.00 0.20
N LEU A 140 -5.24 9.12 0.72
CA LEU A 140 -4.44 10.06 -0.06
C LEU A 140 -3.17 9.39 -0.60
N VAL A 141 -2.49 8.62 0.25
CA VAL A 141 -1.28 7.87 -0.11
C VAL A 141 -1.59 6.89 -1.24
N TRP A 142 -2.64 6.09 -1.09
CA TRP A 142 -3.02 5.09 -2.10
C TRP A 142 -3.39 5.73 -3.44
N ARG A 143 -4.22 6.78 -3.44
CA ARG A 143 -4.61 7.49 -4.67
C ARG A 143 -3.40 8.05 -5.41
N ARG A 144 -2.50 8.72 -4.69
CA ARG A 144 -1.35 9.40 -5.29
C ARG A 144 -0.20 8.49 -5.69
N THR A 145 0.00 7.36 -4.99
CA THR A 145 1.19 6.51 -5.19
C THR A 145 0.91 5.15 -5.83
N TYR A 146 -0.30 4.60 -5.65
CA TYR A 146 -0.68 3.32 -6.25
C TYR A 146 -1.64 3.52 -7.41
N LEU A 147 -2.79 4.15 -7.21
CA LEU A 147 -3.78 4.31 -8.28
C LEU A 147 -3.22 5.09 -9.47
N SER A 148 -2.39 6.10 -9.21
CA SER A 148 -1.77 6.92 -10.26
C SER A 148 -0.81 6.17 -11.20
N THR A 149 -0.34 4.98 -10.80
CA THR A 149 0.50 4.12 -11.65
C THR A 149 -0.31 3.37 -12.70
N PHE A 150 -1.65 3.45 -12.66
CA PHE A 150 -2.55 2.89 -13.65
C PHE A 150 -3.16 3.98 -14.52
N MET A 151 -3.35 3.64 -15.80
CA MET A 151 -4.08 4.44 -16.78
C MET A 151 -5.36 3.72 -17.14
N ILE A 152 -6.46 4.46 -17.30
CA ILE A 152 -7.75 3.86 -17.66
C ILE A 152 -7.82 3.73 -19.18
N ASN A 153 -7.94 2.49 -19.67
CA ASN A 153 -7.81 2.16 -21.10
C ASN A 153 -9.11 1.83 -21.84
N ASP A 154 -10.24 1.79 -21.13
CA ASP A 154 -11.58 1.60 -21.68
C ASP A 154 -12.63 2.19 -20.72
N GLU A 155 -13.91 2.19 -21.12
CA GLU A 155 -15.02 2.67 -20.29
C GLU A 155 -15.14 1.83 -18.99
N PRO A 156 -15.12 2.48 -17.81
CA PRO A 156 -15.37 1.80 -16.55
C PRO A 156 -16.75 1.15 -16.49
N LYS A 157 -16.87 0.11 -15.66
CA LYS A 157 -18.15 -0.57 -15.40
C LYS A 157 -18.45 -0.55 -13.91
N VAL A 158 -19.72 -0.57 -13.58
CA VAL A 158 -20.18 -0.68 -12.19
C VAL A 158 -21.23 -1.77 -12.11
N GLU A 159 -21.11 -2.63 -11.12
CA GLU A 159 -22.08 -3.68 -10.84
C GLU A 159 -22.30 -3.87 -9.34
N GLU A 160 -23.36 -4.60 -8.99
CA GLU A 160 -23.59 -5.09 -7.63
C GLU A 160 -23.29 -6.58 -7.56
N GLN A 161 -22.46 -6.97 -6.60
CA GLN A 161 -22.07 -8.35 -6.39
C GLN A 161 -21.78 -8.61 -4.92
N GLU A 162 -22.27 -9.73 -4.39
CA GLU A 162 -22.05 -10.16 -2.99
C GLU A 162 -22.42 -9.11 -1.92
N GLY A 163 -23.35 -8.21 -2.24
CA GLY A 163 -23.73 -7.10 -1.34
C GLY A 163 -22.75 -5.92 -1.33
N PHE A 164 -21.86 -5.86 -2.32
CA PHE A 164 -20.97 -4.75 -2.61
C PHE A 164 -21.35 -4.10 -3.94
N THR A 165 -21.04 -2.81 -4.08
CA THR A 165 -20.96 -2.14 -5.37
C THR A 165 -19.51 -2.16 -5.83
N ILE A 166 -19.25 -2.75 -7.01
CA ILE A 166 -17.90 -2.92 -7.55
C ILE A 166 -17.71 -1.93 -8.70
N ILE A 167 -16.68 -1.10 -8.60
CA ILE A 167 -16.24 -0.22 -9.69
C ILE A 167 -15.09 -0.90 -10.42
N HIS A 168 -15.34 -1.38 -11.62
CA HIS A 168 -14.35 -1.98 -12.51
C HIS A 168 -13.68 -0.90 -13.34
N LEU A 169 -12.38 -0.72 -13.16
CA LEU A 169 -11.55 0.18 -13.94
C LEU A 169 -10.66 -0.66 -14.86
N PRO A 170 -10.90 -0.67 -16.19
CA PRO A 170 -9.97 -1.25 -17.16
C PRO A 170 -8.65 -0.48 -17.13
N VAL A 171 -7.52 -1.18 -16.94
CA VAL A 171 -6.21 -0.52 -16.73
C VAL A 171 -5.08 -1.01 -17.62
N VAL A 172 -4.14 -0.08 -17.85
CA VAL A 172 -2.76 -0.36 -18.24
C VAL A 172 -1.82 0.24 -17.18
N PHE A 173 -0.86 -0.55 -16.72
CA PHE A 173 0.12 -0.11 -15.72
C PHE A 173 1.31 0.61 -16.38
N ARG A 174 1.72 1.74 -15.80
CA ARG A 174 2.85 2.59 -16.24
C ARG A 174 4.20 1.96 -15.90
N LYS A 175 4.51 0.83 -16.54
CA LYS A 175 5.69 -0.01 -16.22
C LYS A 175 7.05 0.59 -16.61
N GLU A 176 7.06 1.67 -17.38
CA GLU A 176 8.28 2.30 -17.92
C GLU A 176 8.70 3.59 -17.18
N LEU A 177 7.97 4.00 -16.13
CA LEU A 177 8.37 5.12 -15.27
C LEU A 177 9.75 4.89 -14.63
N ASP A 178 10.41 5.97 -14.20
CA ASP A 178 11.62 5.84 -13.39
C ASP A 178 11.39 5.00 -12.11
N MET A 179 12.45 4.35 -11.60
CA MET A 179 12.38 3.49 -10.41
C MET A 179 11.82 4.23 -9.19
N GLY A 180 12.16 5.51 -9.03
CA GLY A 180 11.70 6.33 -7.93
C GLY A 180 10.24 6.75 -7.99
N ALA A 181 9.57 6.54 -9.14
CA ALA A 181 8.15 6.81 -9.34
C ALA A 181 7.24 5.70 -8.77
N PHE A 182 7.81 4.58 -8.32
CA PHE A 182 7.06 3.48 -7.70
C PHE A 182 7.14 3.54 -6.17
N PRO A 183 6.07 3.18 -5.44
CA PRO A 183 6.02 3.27 -3.97
C PRO A 183 7.00 2.35 -3.25
N TYR A 184 7.50 1.33 -3.96
CA TYR A 184 8.68 0.56 -3.60
C TYR A 184 9.13 -0.25 -4.82
N PRO A 185 10.32 -0.87 -4.77
CA PRO A 185 10.83 -1.74 -5.83
C PRO A 185 9.96 -2.97 -6.07
N PHE A 186 8.86 -2.87 -6.83
CA PHE A 186 7.94 -3.99 -7.10
C PHE A 186 8.66 -5.23 -7.66
N TRP A 187 9.77 -5.01 -8.37
CA TRP A 187 10.67 -6.00 -8.95
C TRP A 187 11.54 -6.75 -7.93
N HIS A 188 11.45 -6.46 -6.63
CA HIS A 188 11.99 -7.33 -5.59
C HIS A 188 11.46 -8.77 -5.69
N SER A 189 10.24 -8.92 -6.23
CA SER A 189 9.59 -10.17 -6.57
C SER A 189 9.16 -10.15 -8.03
N PRO A 190 9.77 -10.96 -8.93
CA PRO A 190 9.38 -11.02 -10.33
C PRO A 190 7.89 -11.31 -10.52
N LYS A 191 7.33 -12.24 -9.73
CA LYS A 191 5.90 -12.53 -9.73
C LYS A 191 5.05 -11.29 -9.43
N LYS A 192 5.44 -10.48 -8.44
CA LYS A 192 4.73 -9.26 -8.07
C LYS A 192 4.81 -8.23 -9.19
N TRP A 193 5.99 -8.06 -9.77
CA TRP A 193 6.22 -7.12 -10.86
C TRP A 193 5.42 -7.48 -12.11
N ASP A 194 5.47 -8.73 -12.55
CA ASP A 194 4.69 -9.23 -13.69
C ASP A 194 3.19 -9.03 -13.45
N ALA A 195 2.69 -9.33 -12.24
CA ALA A 195 1.29 -9.11 -11.89
C ALA A 195 0.84 -7.64 -11.96
N TYR A 196 1.72 -6.67 -11.65
CA TYR A 196 1.42 -5.25 -11.87
C TYR A 196 1.38 -4.92 -13.36
N GLN A 197 2.42 -5.33 -14.11
CA GLN A 197 2.54 -5.02 -15.53
C GLN A 197 1.37 -5.59 -16.34
N GLN A 198 0.93 -6.80 -16.01
CA GLN A 198 -0.09 -7.57 -16.71
C GLN A 198 -1.51 -7.38 -16.13
N ALA A 199 -1.69 -6.50 -15.14
CA ALA A 199 -3.02 -6.22 -14.58
C ALA A 199 -3.97 -5.72 -15.69
N THR A 200 -5.17 -6.29 -15.75
CA THR A 200 -6.20 -5.87 -16.72
C THR A 200 -7.18 -4.90 -16.09
N GLU A 201 -7.46 -5.03 -14.80
CA GLU A 201 -8.41 -4.17 -14.10
C GLU A 201 -7.96 -3.85 -12.66
N VAL A 202 -8.38 -2.68 -12.19
CA VAL A 202 -8.44 -2.32 -10.76
C VAL A 202 -9.91 -2.22 -10.37
N MET A 203 -10.31 -2.93 -9.33
CA MET A 203 -11.69 -2.93 -8.83
C MET A 203 -11.74 -2.21 -7.49
N LEU A 204 -12.59 -1.19 -7.37
CA LEU A 204 -12.89 -0.57 -6.07
C LEU A 204 -14.09 -1.28 -5.45
N VAL A 205 -13.95 -1.69 -4.19
CA VAL A 205 -15.00 -2.38 -3.44
C VAL A 205 -15.71 -1.36 -2.56
N MET A 206 -16.94 -1.02 -2.91
CA MET A 206 -17.79 -0.07 -2.20
C MET A 206 -18.91 -0.80 -1.45
N LYS A 207 -19.25 -0.31 -0.27
CA LYS A 207 -20.41 -0.73 0.51
C LYS A 207 -21.01 0.47 1.22
N GLU A 208 -22.32 0.66 1.07
CA GLU A 208 -23.07 1.74 1.75
C GLU A 208 -22.44 3.11 1.48
N GLY A 209 -22.23 3.41 0.20
CA GLY A 209 -21.59 4.65 -0.28
C GLY A 209 -20.11 4.83 0.09
N THR A 210 -19.49 3.83 0.73
CA THR A 210 -18.10 3.91 1.19
C THR A 210 -17.20 2.88 0.50
N ILE A 211 -16.14 3.34 -0.19
CA ILE A 211 -15.07 2.52 -0.75
C ILE A 211 -14.19 2.02 0.39
N LYS A 212 -14.17 0.70 0.59
CA LYS A 212 -13.43 0.00 1.67
C LYS A 212 -12.07 -0.53 1.24
N GLY A 213 -11.89 -0.75 -0.06
CA GLY A 213 -10.67 -1.31 -0.59
C GLY A 213 -10.62 -1.27 -2.10
N ALA A 214 -9.49 -1.72 -2.62
CA ALA A 214 -9.29 -1.95 -4.04
C ALA A 214 -8.46 -3.22 -4.27
N LEU A 215 -8.78 -3.92 -5.35
CA LEU A 215 -8.10 -5.15 -5.75
C LEU A 215 -7.66 -5.02 -7.21
N ARG A 216 -6.50 -5.58 -7.54
CA ARG A 216 -6.18 -5.92 -8.94
C ARG A 216 -6.87 -7.20 -9.34
N SER A 217 -7.25 -7.30 -10.61
CA SER A 217 -7.90 -8.49 -11.18
C SER A 217 -7.08 -9.76 -10.98
N TYR A 218 -7.79 -10.88 -10.78
CA TYR A 218 -7.18 -12.20 -10.84
C TYR A 218 -6.67 -12.49 -12.26
N GLN A 219 -7.47 -12.14 -13.26
CA GLN A 219 -7.10 -12.21 -14.67
C GLN A 219 -5.96 -11.25 -15.00
N MET A 220 -5.03 -11.74 -15.80
CA MET A 220 -3.85 -11.02 -16.26
C MET A 220 -3.72 -11.15 -17.78
N ASP A 221 -3.26 -10.09 -18.42
CA ASP A 221 -2.91 -10.07 -19.84
C ASP A 221 -1.48 -10.61 -20.02
N GLN A 222 -1.37 -11.93 -20.23
CA GLN A 222 -0.08 -12.61 -20.38
C GLN A 222 0.66 -12.26 -21.68
N GLU A 223 -0.03 -11.66 -22.66
CA GLU A 223 0.57 -11.26 -23.95
C GLU A 223 1.22 -9.88 -23.88
N ARG A 224 0.98 -9.13 -22.79
CA ARG A 224 1.54 -7.79 -22.61
C ARG A 224 3.07 -7.88 -22.44
N PRO A 225 3.86 -7.09 -23.21
CA PRO A 225 5.31 -7.07 -23.08
C PRO A 225 5.74 -6.72 -21.65
N LEU A 226 6.83 -7.30 -21.17
CA LEU A 226 7.37 -7.03 -19.84
C LEU A 226 8.62 -6.16 -19.93
N VAL A 227 8.81 -5.30 -18.93
CA VAL A 227 10.03 -4.53 -18.70
C VAL A 227 10.79 -5.22 -17.58
N GLU A 228 11.99 -5.72 -17.86
CA GLU A 228 12.83 -6.32 -16.81
C GLU A 228 13.49 -5.24 -15.94
N ARG A 229 13.57 -5.50 -14.64
CA ARG A 229 14.32 -4.67 -13.68
C ARG A 229 15.08 -5.58 -12.73
N GLU A 230 16.29 -5.16 -12.36
CA GLU A 230 17.11 -5.89 -11.40
C GLU A 230 16.89 -5.34 -9.99
N TRP A 231 16.74 -6.26 -9.04
CA TRP A 231 16.66 -5.92 -7.63
C TRP A 231 18.07 -5.92 -7.01
N ASP A 232 18.48 -4.78 -6.47
CA ASP A 232 19.79 -4.58 -5.85
C ASP A 232 19.80 -4.89 -4.34
N GLY A 233 18.63 -5.13 -3.74
CA GLY A 233 18.46 -5.40 -2.32
C GLY A 233 18.17 -4.16 -1.47
N GLN A 234 17.94 -2.98 -2.06
CA GLN A 234 17.76 -1.72 -1.34
C GLN A 234 16.33 -1.18 -1.41
N TRP A 235 15.62 -1.19 -0.27
CA TRP A 235 14.27 -0.63 -0.19
C TRP A 235 14.22 0.88 -0.38
N MET A 236 15.29 1.56 0.00
CA MET A 236 15.51 2.98 -0.15
C MET A 236 16.95 3.20 -0.60
N TRP A 237 17.16 4.19 -1.45
CA TRP A 237 18.49 4.58 -1.91
C TRP A 237 18.63 6.09 -1.91
N THR A 238 19.86 6.54 -2.10
CA THR A 238 20.19 7.97 -2.21
C THR A 238 20.92 8.18 -3.52
N GLU A 239 20.40 9.06 -4.35
CA GLU A 239 21.01 9.45 -5.61
C GLU A 239 22.31 10.25 -5.37
N GLU A 240 23.11 10.44 -6.42
CA GLU A 240 24.40 11.13 -6.33
C GLU A 240 24.28 12.58 -5.84
N ASP A 241 23.14 13.23 -6.08
CA ASP A 241 22.82 14.58 -5.63
C ASP A 241 22.26 14.66 -4.20
N GLY A 242 22.09 13.51 -3.53
CA GLY A 242 21.56 13.41 -2.18
C GLY A 242 20.05 13.21 -2.09
N GLN A 243 19.33 13.16 -3.21
CA GLN A 243 17.90 12.88 -3.23
C GLN A 243 17.60 11.48 -2.67
N GLN A 244 16.63 11.40 -1.76
CA GLN A 244 16.16 10.13 -1.21
C GLN A 244 15.12 9.49 -2.14
N GLU A 245 15.24 8.19 -2.34
CA GLU A 245 14.36 7.41 -3.20
C GLU A 245 13.79 6.17 -2.48
N PRO A 246 12.58 5.69 -2.83
CA PRO A 246 11.71 6.22 -3.89
C PRO A 246 11.06 7.55 -3.48
N ARG A 247 11.17 8.58 -4.32
CA ARG A 247 10.72 9.95 -4.03
C ARG A 247 9.23 9.98 -3.72
N VAL A 248 8.43 9.14 -4.39
CA VAL A 248 6.98 9.06 -4.17
C VAL A 248 6.60 8.58 -2.77
N THR A 249 7.55 8.06 -1.98
CA THR A 249 7.33 7.67 -0.57
C THR A 249 7.55 8.82 0.43
N LEU A 250 8.10 9.93 -0.03
CA LEU A 250 8.35 11.11 0.77
C LEU A 250 7.07 11.96 0.87
N TYR A 251 6.86 12.59 2.02
CA TYR A 251 5.71 13.46 2.25
C TYR A 251 5.62 14.62 1.25
N THR A 252 6.75 15.14 0.82
CA THR A 252 6.84 16.22 -0.18
C THR A 252 6.25 15.85 -1.54
N ASN A 253 6.08 14.54 -1.85
CA ASN A 253 5.50 14.09 -3.11
C ASN A 253 4.00 13.76 -3.01
N ILE A 254 3.46 13.61 -1.79
CA ILE A 254 2.04 13.30 -1.58
C ILE A 254 1.19 14.46 -1.08
N PHE A 255 1.80 15.43 -0.40
CA PHE A 255 1.10 16.63 0.06
C PHE A 255 1.27 17.78 -0.92
N SER A 256 0.33 18.73 -0.89
CA SER A 256 0.42 19.95 -1.68
C SER A 256 1.60 20.82 -1.23
N GLU A 257 2.25 21.54 -2.16
CA GLU A 257 3.39 22.42 -1.85
C GLU A 257 3.05 23.51 -0.81
N GLY A 258 1.78 23.89 -0.72
CA GLY A 258 1.29 24.91 0.21
C GLY A 258 1.05 24.41 1.64
N ASN A 259 1.14 23.10 1.89
CA ASN A 259 0.83 22.52 3.19
C ASN A 259 1.93 22.83 4.23
N PRO A 260 1.66 23.68 5.24
CA PRO A 260 2.68 24.14 6.17
C PRO A 260 3.10 23.06 7.18
N HIS A 261 2.33 21.96 7.29
CA HIS A 261 2.54 20.92 8.30
C HIS A 261 3.49 19.82 7.82
N VAL A 262 3.77 19.72 6.52
CA VAL A 262 4.58 18.63 5.92
C VAL A 262 5.97 18.52 6.56
N LYS A 263 6.61 19.65 6.85
CA LYS A 263 7.94 19.65 7.48
C LYS A 263 7.90 19.12 8.91
N THR A 264 6.87 19.48 9.67
CA THR A 264 6.66 19.01 11.04
C THR A 264 6.35 17.51 11.04
N LEU A 265 5.51 17.06 10.11
CA LEU A 265 5.18 15.65 9.90
C LEU A 265 6.43 14.81 9.58
N ASP A 266 7.25 15.24 8.62
CA ASP A 266 8.49 14.52 8.29
C ASP A 266 9.42 14.42 9.50
N ALA A 267 9.63 15.54 10.22
CA ALA A 267 10.47 15.55 11.42
C ALA A 267 9.94 14.60 12.51
N ALA A 268 8.63 14.60 12.75
CA ALA A 268 7.99 13.73 13.74
C ALA A 268 8.14 12.25 13.36
N TYR A 269 7.87 11.89 12.10
CA TYR A 269 8.07 10.52 11.60
C TYR A 269 9.53 10.10 11.74
N ARG A 270 10.51 10.92 11.35
CA ARG A 270 11.94 10.57 11.43
C ARG A 270 12.41 10.39 12.87
N ALA A 271 11.94 11.22 13.80
CA ALA A 271 12.22 11.05 15.22
C ALA A 271 11.66 9.73 15.75
N PHE A 272 10.42 9.39 15.39
CA PHE A 272 9.79 8.12 15.73
C PHE A 272 10.51 6.91 15.10
N GLU A 273 10.80 6.97 13.81
CA GLU A 273 11.49 5.93 13.03
C GLU A 273 12.84 5.54 13.65
N VAL A 274 13.64 6.53 14.08
CA VAL A 274 14.94 6.29 14.72
C VAL A 274 14.80 5.46 15.99
N GLU A 275 13.81 5.76 16.83
CA GLU A 275 13.57 5.07 18.10
C GLU A 275 12.89 3.70 17.92
N MET A 276 12.26 3.43 16.77
CA MET A 276 11.75 2.10 16.44
C MET A 276 12.86 1.09 16.07
N ARG A 277 14.02 1.55 15.60
CA ARG A 277 15.08 0.67 15.05
C ARG A 277 15.57 -0.41 16.01
N PRO A 278 15.81 -0.14 17.32
CA PRO A 278 16.24 -1.17 18.27
C PRO A 278 15.25 -2.33 18.41
N TYR A 279 13.97 -2.10 18.12
CA TYR A 279 12.89 -3.08 18.24
C TYR A 279 12.58 -3.83 16.95
N ALA A 280 13.34 -3.58 15.88
CA ALA A 280 13.24 -4.27 14.60
C ALA A 280 11.82 -4.24 13.97
N CYS A 281 11.01 -3.22 14.24
CA CYS A 281 9.63 -3.12 13.73
C CYS A 281 9.57 -3.26 12.20
N MET A 282 10.55 -2.70 11.49
CA MET A 282 10.61 -2.74 10.02
C MET A 282 10.88 -4.13 9.45
N VAL A 283 11.32 -5.13 10.23
CA VAL A 283 11.50 -6.50 9.74
C VAL A 283 10.16 -7.15 9.41
N CYS A 284 9.13 -6.82 10.19
CA CYS A 284 7.77 -7.29 9.97
C CYS A 284 7.00 -6.35 9.05
N HIS A 285 7.24 -5.04 9.17
CA HIS A 285 6.50 -3.98 8.48
C HIS A 285 7.20 -3.47 7.21
N SER A 286 7.64 -4.41 6.37
CA SER A 286 8.33 -4.16 5.10
C SER A 286 7.62 -4.81 3.89
N PRO A 287 7.86 -4.35 2.65
CA PRO A 287 7.11 -4.82 1.47
C PRO A 287 7.34 -6.27 1.04
N ASP A 288 8.35 -6.94 1.59
CA ASP A 288 8.59 -8.37 1.43
C ASP A 288 7.64 -9.23 2.29
N ASN A 289 7.02 -8.65 3.31
CA ASN A 289 6.07 -9.31 4.20
C ASN A 289 6.61 -10.63 4.75
N SER A 290 7.79 -10.59 5.36
CA SER A 290 8.52 -11.77 5.84
C SER A 290 7.73 -12.65 6.83
N ASN A 291 6.72 -12.09 7.50
CA ASN A 291 5.83 -12.78 8.43
C ASN A 291 4.45 -13.15 7.84
N GLU A 292 4.27 -13.00 6.52
CA GLU A 292 3.04 -13.38 5.80
C GLU A 292 1.77 -12.76 6.43
N MET A 293 1.88 -11.50 6.89
CA MET A 293 0.75 -10.77 7.46
C MET A 293 -0.34 -10.63 6.40
N LYS A 294 -1.56 -11.02 6.77
CA LYS A 294 -2.72 -10.92 5.89
C LYS A 294 -3.09 -9.47 5.57
N GLU A 295 -2.98 -8.61 6.56
CA GLU A 295 -3.15 -7.16 6.46
C GLU A 295 -1.82 -6.51 6.80
N LEU A 296 -1.02 -6.26 5.76
CA LEU A 296 0.30 -5.67 5.87
C LEU A 296 0.19 -4.17 6.12
N LEU A 297 0.99 -3.68 7.04
CA LEU A 297 1.19 -2.26 7.28
C LEU A 297 2.67 -1.96 7.13
N LEU A 298 2.99 -0.85 6.47
CA LEU A 298 4.36 -0.52 6.07
C LEU A 298 4.89 0.65 6.91
N LEU A 299 5.97 0.40 7.64
CA LEU A 299 6.63 1.37 8.52
C LEU A 299 7.98 1.84 8.01
N ASN A 300 8.49 1.21 6.94
CA ASN A 300 9.80 1.55 6.38
C ASN A 300 9.75 2.77 5.44
N TYR A 301 8.55 3.23 5.06
CA TYR A 301 8.34 4.39 4.18
C TYR A 301 7.51 5.47 4.91
N PRO A 302 7.94 6.75 4.88
CA PRO A 302 7.26 7.82 5.62
C PRO A 302 5.77 7.89 5.30
N ASN A 303 5.40 8.07 4.04
CA ASN A 303 4.00 8.26 3.70
C ASN A 303 3.12 7.05 3.97
N GLN A 304 3.65 5.83 3.86
CA GLN A 304 2.88 4.61 4.10
C GLN A 304 2.61 4.40 5.59
N ALA A 305 3.48 4.90 6.48
CA ALA A 305 3.27 4.86 7.92
C ALA A 305 2.09 5.73 8.39
N LEU A 306 1.55 6.64 7.56
CA LEU A 306 0.39 7.48 7.90
C LEU A 306 -0.88 6.69 8.22
N ALA A 307 -1.05 5.52 7.59
CA ALA A 307 -2.18 4.64 7.89
C ALA A 307 -2.15 4.21 9.37
N LEU A 308 -0.94 3.97 9.89
CA LEU A 308 -0.69 3.47 11.24
C LEU A 308 -0.56 4.55 12.31
N ARG A 309 -0.67 5.83 11.97
CA ARG A 309 -0.24 6.90 12.88
C ARG A 309 -0.90 6.84 14.26
N HIS A 310 -2.19 6.53 14.32
CA HIS A 310 -2.93 6.34 15.57
C HIS A 310 -2.77 4.94 16.15
N GLU A 311 -2.83 3.91 15.30
CA GLU A 311 -2.74 2.52 15.75
C GLU A 311 -1.39 2.21 16.42
N ASN A 312 -0.28 2.80 15.94
CA ASN A 312 1.03 2.67 16.57
C ASN A 312 1.01 3.10 18.04
N VAL A 313 0.27 4.16 18.38
CA VAL A 313 0.15 4.64 19.76
C VAL A 313 -0.47 3.54 20.62
N THR A 314 -1.64 3.04 20.21
CA THR A 314 -2.37 1.97 20.90
C THR A 314 -1.52 0.71 21.05
N GLN A 315 -0.89 0.25 19.97
CA GLN A 315 -0.10 -0.98 19.94
C GLN A 315 1.10 -0.94 20.89
N ILE A 316 1.72 0.24 21.06
CA ILE A 316 2.84 0.43 21.99
C ILE A 316 2.32 0.59 23.43
N GLU A 317 1.25 1.35 23.65
CA GLU A 317 0.61 1.54 24.96
C GLU A 317 0.16 0.20 25.56
N ASP A 318 -0.47 -0.64 24.74
CA ASP A 318 -1.01 -1.95 25.13
C ASP A 318 0.04 -3.07 25.15
N LYS A 319 1.31 -2.75 24.86
CA LYS A 319 2.44 -3.70 24.81
C LYS A 319 2.23 -4.86 23.82
N LEU A 320 1.49 -4.61 22.75
CA LEU A 320 1.22 -5.60 21.70
C LEU A 320 2.38 -5.69 20.71
N MET A 321 3.07 -4.57 20.48
CA MET A 321 4.21 -4.47 19.57
C MET A 321 5.50 -4.02 20.29
N PRO A 322 6.66 -4.59 19.93
CA PRO A 322 6.83 -5.79 19.10
C PRO A 322 6.36 -7.06 19.87
N PRO A 323 5.82 -8.08 19.18
CA PRO A 323 5.41 -9.32 19.82
C PRO A 323 6.63 -10.15 20.29
N PRO A 324 6.46 -11.04 21.29
CA PRO A 324 5.21 -11.32 22.02
C PRO A 324 4.99 -10.47 23.28
N ALA A 325 5.96 -9.62 23.66
CA ALA A 325 6.00 -9.03 25.00
C ALA A 325 6.02 -7.49 25.01
N GLY A 326 6.01 -6.85 23.85
CA GLY A 326 6.18 -5.40 23.72
C GLY A 326 7.57 -4.92 24.12
N ILE A 327 7.68 -3.61 24.35
CA ILE A 327 8.91 -2.97 24.82
C ILE A 327 8.98 -3.10 26.35
N ALA A 328 9.98 -3.84 26.81
CA ALA A 328 10.14 -4.22 28.21
C ALA A 328 10.56 -3.06 29.12
N ASP A 329 11.41 -2.16 28.62
CA ASP A 329 11.84 -0.97 29.37
C ASP A 329 10.71 0.08 29.34
N ASP A 330 10.26 0.49 30.53
CA ASP A 330 9.13 1.43 30.66
C ASP A 330 9.48 2.85 30.18
N ASP A 331 10.72 3.29 30.38
CA ASP A 331 11.17 4.63 29.99
C ASP A 331 11.34 4.71 28.45
N GLU A 332 11.94 3.69 27.84
CA GLU A 332 12.05 3.61 26.38
C GLU A 332 10.67 3.50 25.72
N ARG A 333 9.76 2.70 26.28
CA ARG A 333 8.40 2.58 25.78
C ARG A 333 7.66 3.92 25.88
N GLN A 334 7.76 4.60 27.01
CA GLN A 334 7.10 5.90 27.21
C GLN A 334 7.61 6.95 26.22
N LYS A 335 8.94 7.00 25.99
CA LYS A 335 9.53 7.86 24.96
C LYS A 335 8.99 7.55 23.58
N LEU A 336 8.86 6.27 23.22
CA LEU A 336 8.33 5.87 21.93
C LEU A 336 6.85 6.24 21.76
N ILE A 337 6.05 6.11 22.82
CA ILE A 337 4.63 6.56 22.84
C ILE A 337 4.53 8.06 22.57
N GLU A 338 5.37 8.88 23.20
CA GLU A 338 5.37 10.34 23.00
C GLU A 338 5.70 10.71 21.55
N LEU A 339 6.67 10.03 20.93
CA LEU A 339 7.02 10.23 19.53
C LEU A 339 5.93 9.75 18.58
N ALA A 340 5.29 8.61 18.88
CA ALA A 340 4.16 8.11 18.10
C ALA A 340 2.98 9.10 18.14
N LYS A 341 2.67 9.68 19.32
CA LYS A 341 1.64 10.71 19.47
C LYS A 341 1.96 11.98 18.68
N ALA A 342 3.21 12.45 18.73
CA ALA A 342 3.65 13.60 17.94
C ALA A 342 3.55 13.33 16.43
N PHE A 343 3.88 12.11 15.99
CA PHE A 343 3.68 11.70 14.60
C PHE A 343 2.20 11.68 14.20
N ALA A 344 1.34 11.12 15.06
CA ALA A 344 -0.11 11.08 14.83
C ALA A 344 -0.72 12.48 14.69
N GLU A 345 -0.41 13.38 15.62
CA GLU A 345 -0.88 14.77 15.63
C GLU A 345 -0.41 15.52 14.37
N ALA A 346 0.89 15.45 14.05
CA ALA A 346 1.42 16.10 12.85
C ALA A 346 0.82 15.51 11.56
N GLY A 347 0.51 14.21 11.56
CA GLY A 347 -0.16 13.54 10.44
C GLY A 347 -1.59 14.03 10.25
N ASP A 348 -2.35 14.18 11.33
CA ASP A 348 -3.71 14.72 11.29
C ASP A 348 -3.73 16.17 10.82
N GLU A 349 -2.81 17.03 11.29
CA GLU A 349 -2.73 18.41 10.81
C GLU A 349 -2.45 18.48 9.30
N ALA A 350 -1.50 17.68 8.82
CA ALA A 350 -1.16 17.65 7.40
C ALA A 350 -2.30 17.10 6.54
N LEU A 351 -2.98 16.05 6.98
CA LEU A 351 -4.12 15.45 6.27
C LEU A 351 -5.34 16.39 6.27
N ALA A 352 -5.63 17.05 7.40
CA ALA A 352 -6.72 18.01 7.50
C ALA A 352 -6.54 19.19 6.55
N TYR A 353 -5.30 19.64 6.33
CA TYR A 353 -4.99 20.70 5.36
C TYR A 353 -5.36 20.29 3.92
N GLU A 354 -5.19 19.01 3.55
CA GLU A 354 -5.58 18.48 2.24
C GLU A 354 -7.10 18.19 2.12
N GLY A 355 -7.85 18.40 3.20
CA GLY A 355 -9.29 18.08 3.26
C GLY A 355 -9.57 16.58 3.36
N GLU A 356 -8.58 15.78 3.79
CA GLU A 356 -8.77 14.37 4.10
C GLU A 356 -9.53 14.18 5.42
N GLN A 357 -10.15 13.02 5.58
CA GLN A 357 -10.78 12.64 6.84
C GLN A 357 -9.69 12.35 7.87
N VAL A 358 -9.80 12.97 9.03
CA VAL A 358 -8.95 12.72 10.20
C VAL A 358 -9.85 12.30 11.35
N THR A 359 -9.58 11.14 11.92
CA THR A 359 -10.32 10.65 13.08
C THR A 359 -9.40 10.70 14.27
N ALA A 360 -9.83 11.34 15.35
CA ALA A 360 -9.23 11.13 16.65
C ALA A 360 -9.46 9.66 17.01
N GLY A 361 -8.40 8.89 17.22
CA GLY A 361 -8.45 7.45 17.45
C GLY A 361 -9.53 7.03 18.44
N THR A 362 -10.68 6.60 17.93
CA THR A 362 -11.62 5.72 18.61
C THR A 362 -11.74 4.48 17.75
N SER A 363 -10.67 3.68 17.73
CA SER A 363 -10.76 2.28 17.33
C SER A 363 -11.78 1.62 18.26
N THR A 364 -13.00 1.46 17.76
CA THR A 364 -13.96 0.55 18.38
C THR A 364 -13.51 -0.85 18.00
N ASN A 365 -12.53 -1.35 18.75
CA ASN A 365 -12.24 -2.77 18.82
C ASN A 365 -13.54 -3.49 19.20
N THR A 366 -14.27 -3.94 18.18
CA THR A 366 -15.25 -5.01 18.35
C THR A 366 -14.41 -6.28 18.38
N PRO A 367 -14.31 -6.98 19.53
CA PRO A 367 -13.66 -8.28 19.56
C PRO A 367 -14.44 -9.18 18.61
N GLY A 368 -13.77 -9.76 17.63
CA GLY A 368 -14.36 -10.76 16.75
C GLY A 368 -15.00 -11.88 17.58
N ALA A 369 -16.31 -12.00 17.44
CA ALA A 369 -17.09 -13.18 17.79
C ALA A 369 -17.26 -14.05 16.53
#